data_AF-A0A4Y9T1X6-F1
#
_entry.id   AF-A0A4Y9T1X6-F1
#
_cell.length_a   1.000
_cell.length_b   1.000
_cell.length_c   1.000
_cell.angle_alpha   90.00
_cell.angle_beta   90.00
_cell.angle_gamma   90.00
#
_symmetry.space_group_name_H-M   'P 1'
#
loop_
_entity.id
_entity.type
_entity.pdbx_description
1 polymer ?
#
loop_
_entity_poly.entity_id
_entity_poly.type
_entity_poly.pdbx_seq_one_letter_code
_entity_poly.pdbx_strand_id
1 'polypeptide(L)'
;MVLRSAKGVSVFANDGGIKNIAAKGPVQIDAQDGAIELLAKKVLEIISTTDWINIKARQGVRIYGGGSELQVSAEGIFGYTTGNSHIYAADHQTFKQQSRTTQFADELPHHNICIPCMLAAARMRSPMVEAE
;
A
#
# COMPACT_ATOMS: atom_id res chain seq x y z
N MET A 1 12.83 -7.05 24.42
CA MET A 1 11.62 -7.81 24.77
C MET A 1 10.98 -8.30 23.49
N VAL A 2 10.59 -9.57 23.40
CA VAL A 2 9.92 -10.14 22.23
C VAL A 2 8.59 -10.71 22.70
N LEU A 3 7.50 -10.27 22.07
CA LEU A 3 6.16 -10.78 22.33
C LEU A 3 5.74 -11.67 21.16
N ARG A 4 5.34 -12.89 21.45
CA ARG A 4 4.77 -13.84 20.48
C ARG A 4 3.50 -14.40 21.06
N SER A 5 2.45 -14.49 20.25
CA SER A 5 1.17 -15.06 20.64
C SER A 5 0.65 -15.91 19.49
N ALA A 6 0.06 -17.07 19.82
CA ALA A 6 -0.54 -17.94 18.82
C ALA A 6 -1.92 -17.44 18.33
N LYS A 7 -2.56 -16.53 19.08
CA LYS A 7 -3.93 -16.07 18.78
C LYS A 7 -4.03 -14.56 18.62
N GLY A 8 -3.41 -13.79 19.50
CA GLY A 8 -3.51 -12.33 19.45
C GLY A 8 -2.84 -11.60 20.61
N VAL A 9 -2.73 -10.28 20.45
CA VAL A 9 -2.20 -9.33 21.43
C VAL A 9 -3.16 -8.14 21.47
N SER A 10 -3.53 -7.66 22.66
CA SER A 10 -4.34 -6.45 22.84
C SER A 10 -3.65 -5.54 23.85
N VAL A 11 -3.57 -4.25 23.52
CA VAL A 11 -2.97 -3.21 24.36
C VAL A 11 -3.99 -2.09 24.53
N PHE A 12 -4.31 -1.76 25.77
CA PHE A 12 -5.31 -0.75 26.11
C PHE A 12 -4.76 0.16 27.21
N ALA A 13 -4.99 1.47 27.07
CA ALA A 13 -4.67 2.48 28.06
C ALA A 13 -5.91 3.34 28.30
N ASN A 14 -6.39 3.39 29.55
CA ASN A 14 -7.54 4.22 29.93
C ASN A 14 -7.15 5.70 30.11
N ASP A 15 -5.92 5.95 30.55
CA ASP A 15 -5.34 7.29 30.71
C ASP A 15 -3.83 7.24 30.35
N GLY A 16 -3.23 8.40 30.07
CA GLY A 16 -1.82 8.54 29.68
C GLY A 16 -1.47 8.12 28.24
N GLY A 17 -2.33 7.34 27.58
CA GLY A 17 -2.20 6.95 26.18
C GLY A 17 -1.14 5.89 25.89
N ILE A 18 -0.90 5.63 24.60
CA ILE A 18 0.11 4.67 24.12
C ILE A 18 1.14 5.43 23.30
N LYS A 19 2.43 5.21 23.60
CA LYS A 19 3.55 5.79 22.84
C LYS A 19 4.47 4.69 22.35
N ASN A 20 4.48 4.46 21.03
CA ASN A 20 5.38 3.50 20.38
C ASN A 20 6.53 4.26 19.72
N ILE A 21 7.76 4.06 20.19
CA ILE A 21 8.95 4.78 19.69
C ILE A 21 10.08 3.80 19.42
N ALA A 22 10.69 3.88 18.24
CA ALA A 22 12.01 3.34 17.97
C ALA A 22 13.01 4.50 17.93
N ALA A 23 13.96 4.54 18.87
CA ALA A 23 14.99 5.59 18.91
C ALA A 23 15.98 5.47 17.72
N LYS A 24 16.19 4.24 17.24
CA LYS A 24 16.96 3.90 16.04
C LYS A 24 16.28 2.71 15.37
N GLY A 25 16.34 2.65 14.05
CA GLY A 25 15.73 1.58 13.25
C GLY A 25 14.25 1.82 12.95
N PRO A 26 13.66 1.00 12.05
CA PRO A 26 12.30 1.19 11.57
C PRO A 26 11.25 0.66 12.56
N VAL A 27 10.04 1.23 12.48
CA VAL A 27 8.81 0.60 13.00
C VAL A 27 8.07 0.01 11.82
N GLN A 28 7.77 -1.29 11.87
CA GLN A 28 7.01 -2.00 10.84
C GLN A 28 5.71 -2.51 11.44
N ILE A 29 4.60 -2.29 10.74
CA ILE A 29 3.26 -2.74 11.11
C ILE A 29 2.67 -3.39 9.85
N ASP A 30 2.54 -4.71 9.88
CA ASP A 30 2.07 -5.49 8.74
C ASP A 30 0.92 -6.41 9.18
N ALA A 31 -0.13 -6.48 8.36
CA ALA A 31 -1.19 -7.48 8.47
C ALA A 31 -1.17 -8.33 7.19
N GLN A 32 -0.60 -9.54 7.27
CA GLN A 32 -0.34 -10.37 6.09
C GLN A 32 -1.59 -10.99 5.45
N ASP A 33 -2.61 -11.25 6.27
CA ASP A 33 -3.89 -11.87 5.85
C ASP A 33 -5.08 -11.13 6.50
N GLY A 34 -4.90 -9.85 6.80
CA GLY A 34 -5.89 -9.07 7.55
C GLY A 34 -5.82 -7.58 7.23
N ALA A 35 -6.72 -6.81 7.85
CA ALA A 35 -6.77 -5.36 7.69
C ALA A 35 -6.03 -4.64 8.83
N ILE A 36 -5.57 -3.42 8.53
CA ILE A 36 -5.12 -2.44 9.54
C ILE A 36 -6.16 -1.32 9.59
N GLU A 37 -6.66 -1.02 10.77
CA GLU A 37 -7.58 0.10 11.02
C GLU A 37 -6.95 1.08 12.01
N LEU A 38 -6.92 2.36 11.64
CA LEU A 38 -6.43 3.45 12.49
C LEU A 38 -7.57 4.46 12.68
N LEU A 39 -8.08 4.57 13.90
CA LEU A 39 -9.19 5.45 14.24
C LEU A 39 -8.76 6.46 15.31
N ALA A 40 -9.07 7.73 15.08
CA ALA A 40 -8.89 8.80 16.04
C ALA A 40 -10.15 9.67 16.10
N LYS A 41 -10.63 9.98 17.31
CA LYS A 41 -11.78 10.90 17.51
C LYS A 41 -11.44 12.36 17.16
N LYS A 42 -10.15 12.71 17.22
CA LYS A 42 -9.65 14.05 16.95
C LYS A 42 -8.85 14.04 15.63
N VAL A 43 -7.55 14.22 15.72
CA VAL A 43 -6.66 14.37 14.55
C VAL A 43 -5.87 13.09 14.36
N LEU A 44 -5.70 12.69 13.09
CA LEU A 44 -4.73 11.69 12.65
C LEU A 44 -3.65 12.41 11.84
N GLU A 45 -2.39 12.29 12.26
CA GLU A 45 -1.24 12.89 11.58
C GLU A 45 -0.31 11.77 11.06
N ILE A 46 0.03 11.83 9.78
CA ILE A 46 1.04 10.98 9.15
C ILE A 46 2.10 11.94 8.60
N ILE A 47 3.29 11.92 9.20
CA ILE A 47 4.33 12.91 8.94
C ILE A 47 5.64 12.19 8.65
N SER A 48 6.27 12.56 7.55
CA SER A 48 7.68 12.27 7.29
C SER A 48 8.44 13.59 7.29
N THR A 49 9.45 13.71 8.16
CA THR A 49 10.17 14.97 8.37
C THR A 49 11.30 15.20 7.38
N THR A 50 11.83 14.13 6.80
CA THR A 50 13.03 14.19 5.93
C THR A 50 12.84 13.53 4.58
N ASP A 51 11.77 12.76 4.37
CA ASP A 51 11.60 11.91 3.19
C ASP A 51 10.11 11.80 2.79
N TRP A 52 9.76 10.90 1.86
CA TRP A 52 8.41 10.73 1.33
C TRP A 52 7.45 9.97 2.25
N ILE A 53 6.17 10.38 2.22
CA ILE A 53 5.04 9.51 2.62
C ILE A 53 4.59 8.75 1.39
N ASN A 54 4.80 7.43 1.38
CA ASN A 54 4.40 6.56 0.28
C ASN A 54 3.08 5.85 0.61
N ILE A 55 2.02 6.14 -0.12
CA ILE A 55 0.73 5.44 -0.05
C ILE A 55 0.53 4.70 -1.37
N LYS A 56 0.59 3.37 -1.33
CA LYS A 56 0.49 2.50 -2.51
C LYS A 56 -0.63 1.48 -2.29
N ALA A 57 -1.44 1.26 -3.31
CA ALA A 57 -2.52 0.28 -3.27
C ALA A 57 -2.68 -0.37 -4.65
N ARG A 58 -2.96 -1.68 -4.67
CA ARG A 58 -3.16 -2.43 -5.93
C ARG A 58 -4.42 -1.98 -6.67
N GLN A 59 -5.51 -1.75 -5.93
CA GLN A 59 -6.80 -1.37 -6.51
C GLN A 59 -6.94 0.16 -6.61
N GLY A 60 -6.55 0.88 -5.56
CA GLY A 60 -6.59 2.33 -5.54
C GLY A 60 -6.56 2.91 -4.14
N VAL A 61 -6.43 4.24 -4.07
CA VAL A 61 -6.44 5.03 -2.84
C VAL A 61 -7.62 6.00 -2.92
N ARG A 62 -8.38 6.10 -1.83
CA ARG A 62 -9.46 7.09 -1.68
C ARG A 62 -9.23 7.92 -0.43
N ILE A 63 -9.32 9.24 -0.57
CA ILE A 63 -9.16 10.20 0.52
C ILE A 63 -10.46 10.98 0.63
N TYR A 64 -11.14 10.81 1.76
CA TYR A 64 -12.42 11.45 2.05
C TYR A 64 -12.26 12.63 3.00
N GLY A 65 -13.01 13.71 2.78
CA GLY A 65 -13.03 14.84 3.69
C GLY A 65 -14.22 15.77 3.46
N GLY A 66 -15.04 16.00 4.49
CA GLY A 66 -16.13 16.97 4.44
C GLY A 66 -17.14 16.77 3.30
N GLY A 67 -17.38 15.53 2.88
CA GLY A 67 -18.23 15.20 1.73
C GLY A 67 -17.55 15.26 0.36
N SER A 68 -16.23 15.50 0.32
CA SER A 68 -15.41 15.41 -0.89
C SER A 68 -14.56 14.13 -0.90
N GLU A 69 -14.16 13.68 -2.08
CA GLU A 69 -13.33 12.51 -2.32
C GLU A 69 -12.23 12.82 -3.35
N LEU A 70 -11.01 12.37 -3.08
CA LEU A 70 -9.96 12.19 -4.08
C LEU A 70 -9.71 10.70 -4.26
N GLN A 71 -9.90 10.20 -5.48
CA GLN A 71 -9.70 8.80 -5.86
C GLN A 71 -8.51 8.70 -6.83
N VAL A 72 -7.62 7.75 -6.56
CA VAL A 72 -6.51 7.36 -7.44
C VAL A 72 -6.60 5.86 -7.68
N SER A 73 -6.76 5.45 -8.94
CA SER A 73 -6.89 4.02 -9.30
C SER A 73 -6.44 3.77 -10.74
N ALA A 74 -6.61 2.54 -11.23
CA ALA A 74 -6.26 2.18 -12.62
C ALA A 74 -7.06 2.97 -13.66
N GLU A 75 -8.26 3.46 -13.29
CA GLU A 75 -9.13 4.26 -14.14
C GLU A 75 -8.70 5.73 -14.23
N GLY A 76 -7.81 6.19 -13.35
CA GLY A 76 -7.28 7.56 -13.35
C GLY A 76 -7.29 8.24 -11.98
N ILE A 77 -7.27 9.58 -12.01
CA ILE A 77 -7.33 10.45 -10.82
C ILE A 77 -8.65 11.23 -10.89
N PHE A 78 -9.52 11.04 -9.91
CA PHE A 78 -10.84 11.66 -9.86
C PHE A 78 -11.01 12.49 -8.58
N GLY A 79 -11.50 13.72 -8.72
CA GLY A 79 -11.91 14.56 -7.61
C GLY A 79 -13.42 14.77 -7.62
N TYR A 80 -14.09 14.43 -6.52
CA TYR A 80 -15.52 14.64 -6.33
C TYR A 80 -15.73 15.63 -5.18
N THR A 81 -16.47 16.72 -5.43
CA THR A 81 -16.82 17.69 -4.40
C THR A 81 -18.10 18.43 -4.76
N THR A 82 -18.92 18.76 -3.77
CA THR A 82 -20.06 19.68 -3.92
C THR A 82 -19.68 21.13 -3.65
N GLY A 83 -18.48 21.36 -3.10
CA GLY A 83 -17.94 22.69 -2.82
C GLY A 83 -17.10 23.22 -3.98
N ASN A 84 -16.38 24.31 -3.73
CA ASN A 84 -15.45 24.86 -4.71
C ASN A 84 -14.15 24.02 -4.76
N SER A 85 -13.65 23.79 -5.98
CA SER A 85 -12.29 23.28 -6.22
C SER A 85 -11.40 24.45 -6.67
N HIS A 86 -10.67 25.05 -5.74
CA HIS A 86 -9.74 26.15 -6.04
C HIS A 86 -8.33 25.62 -6.21
N ILE A 87 -7.71 25.91 -7.35
CA ILE A 87 -6.34 25.53 -7.66
C ILE A 87 -5.56 26.80 -8.00
N TYR A 88 -4.62 27.17 -7.13
CA TYR A 88 -3.73 28.31 -7.34
C TYR A 88 -2.39 27.78 -7.87
N ALA A 89 -2.10 28.03 -9.14
CA ALA A 89 -0.86 27.59 -9.77
C ALA A 89 -0.32 28.63 -10.75
N ALA A 90 1.00 28.60 -10.96
CA ALA A 90 1.64 29.40 -12.01
C ALA A 90 1.38 28.84 -13.41
N ASP A 91 1.11 27.53 -13.55
CA ASP A 91 0.90 26.86 -14.84
C ASP A 91 0.10 25.54 -14.68
N HIS A 92 -0.59 25.12 -15.74
CA HIS A 92 -1.38 23.89 -15.84
C HIS A 92 -1.17 23.18 -17.20
N GLN A 93 -0.06 22.44 -17.33
CA GLN A 93 0.24 21.67 -18.55
C GLN A 93 -0.36 20.27 -18.52
N THR A 94 -0.71 19.74 -19.68
CA THR A 94 -1.09 18.33 -19.87
C THR A 94 -0.09 17.67 -20.81
N PHE A 95 0.49 16.54 -20.39
CA PHE A 95 1.44 15.75 -21.17
C PHE A 95 0.81 14.45 -21.67
N LYS A 96 1.53 13.72 -22.53
CA LYS A 96 1.14 12.35 -22.91
C LYS A 96 1.11 11.45 -21.67
N GLN A 97 0.20 10.47 -21.67
CA GLN A 97 0.07 9.52 -20.57
C GLN A 97 1.38 8.78 -20.30
N GLN A 98 1.67 8.54 -19.02
CA GLN A 98 2.78 7.73 -18.56
C GLN A 98 2.35 6.94 -17.34
N SER A 99 2.59 5.63 -17.35
CA SER A 99 2.37 4.78 -16.18
C SER A 99 3.66 4.61 -15.37
N ARG A 100 3.50 4.36 -14.07
CA ARG A 100 4.57 3.93 -13.17
C ARG A 100 4.14 2.61 -12.55
N THR A 101 5.01 1.61 -12.58
CA THR A 101 4.75 0.34 -11.92
C THR A 101 4.98 0.49 -10.43
N THR A 102 3.96 0.20 -9.62
CA THR A 102 4.09 0.06 -8.17
C THR A 102 4.48 -1.39 -7.85
N GLN A 103 5.64 -1.58 -7.23
CA GLN A 103 6.08 -2.90 -6.73
C GLN A 103 5.56 -3.13 -5.31
N PHE A 104 5.06 -4.33 -5.05
CA PHE A 104 4.66 -4.79 -3.72
C PHE A 104 5.59 -5.91 -3.23
N ALA A 105 5.75 -6.06 -1.92
CA ALA A 105 6.73 -6.98 -1.33
C ALA A 105 6.39 -8.47 -1.57
N ASP A 106 5.12 -8.79 -1.80
CA ASP A 106 4.59 -10.11 -2.11
C ASP A 106 4.68 -10.48 -3.61
N GLU A 107 5.04 -9.53 -4.47
CA GLU A 107 5.38 -9.83 -5.86
C GLU A 107 6.76 -10.47 -5.92
N LEU A 108 6.78 -11.80 -6.02
CA LEU A 108 7.95 -12.49 -6.55
C LEU A 108 8.29 -11.86 -7.91
N PRO A 109 9.57 -11.53 -8.18
CA PRO A 109 9.96 -11.05 -9.49
C PRO A 109 9.42 -12.01 -10.55
N HIS A 110 8.89 -11.52 -11.67
CA HIS A 110 8.60 -12.39 -12.80
C HIS A 110 9.93 -12.98 -13.28
N HIS A 111 10.21 -14.23 -12.91
CA HIS A 111 11.34 -14.97 -13.43
C HIS A 111 10.93 -15.44 -14.82
N ASN A 112 11.84 -15.41 -15.81
CA ASN A 112 11.63 -16.05 -17.12
C ASN A 112 11.49 -17.59 -17.03
N ILE A 113 11.35 -18.12 -15.82
CA ILE A 113 11.14 -19.52 -15.50
C ILE A 113 9.64 -19.73 -15.36
N CYS A 114 9.04 -20.35 -16.37
CA CYS A 114 7.65 -20.77 -16.31
C CYS A 114 7.51 -21.92 -15.30
N ILE A 115 7.04 -21.64 -14.08
CA ILE A 115 6.81 -22.66 -13.05
C ILE A 115 5.89 -23.79 -13.55
N PRO A 116 4.78 -23.52 -14.28
CA PRO A 116 3.99 -24.58 -14.92
C PRO A 116 4.81 -25.44 -15.88
N CYS A 117 5.71 -24.83 -16.66
CA CYS A 117 6.58 -25.53 -17.59
C CYS A 117 7.63 -26.36 -16.83
N MET A 118 8.17 -25.88 -15.71
CA MET A 118 9.07 -26.67 -14.86
C MET A 118 8.35 -27.88 -14.24
N LEU A 119 7.11 -27.70 -13.79
CA LEU A 119 6.27 -28.78 -13.29
C LEU A 119 5.92 -29.80 -14.39
N ALA A 120 5.63 -29.34 -15.61
CA ALA A 120 5.37 -30.20 -16.77
C ALA A 120 6.64 -30.96 -17.20
N ALA A 121 7.80 -30.31 -17.26
CA ALA A 121 9.11 -30.93 -17.51
C ALA A 121 9.41 -32.03 -16.50
N ALA A 122 9.22 -31.74 -15.21
CA ALA A 122 9.45 -32.67 -14.11
C ALA A 122 8.50 -33.90 -14.19
N ARG A 123 7.22 -33.68 -14.53
CA ARG A 123 6.25 -34.78 -14.73
C ARG A 123 6.61 -35.65 -15.92
N MET A 124 7.06 -35.05 -17.01
CA MET A 124 7.45 -35.77 -18.23
C MET A 124 8.88 -36.33 -18.18
N ARG A 125 9.64 -36.05 -17.12
CA ARG A 125 11.09 -36.36 -17.00
C ARG A 125 11.89 -35.85 -18.21
N SER A 126 11.43 -34.76 -18.82
CA SER A 126 12.06 -34.16 -19.98
C SER A 126 12.75 -32.86 -19.60
N PRO A 127 13.94 -32.57 -20.16
CA PRO A 127 14.62 -31.29 -19.95
C PRO A 127 13.95 -30.13 -20.70
N MET A 128 12.95 -30.40 -21.54
CA MET A 128 12.21 -29.42 -22.34
C MET A 128 10.70 -29.71 -22.29
N VAL A 129 9.89 -28.67 -22.39
CA VAL A 129 8.43 -28.74 -22.59
C VAL A 129 8.14 -28.06 -23.92
N GLU A 130 7.47 -28.78 -24.81
CA GLU A 130 6.99 -28.22 -26.08
C GLU A 130 5.89 -27.20 -25.76
N ALA A 131 5.98 -26.02 -26.37
CA ALA A 131 4.95 -25.00 -26.24
C ALA A 131 3.77 -25.35 -27.15
N GLU A 132 2.60 -25.60 -26.56
CA GLU A 132 1.31 -25.50 -27.25
C GLU A 132 0.80 -24.05 -27.22
#